data_AF-X1FGV8-F1
#
_entry.id   AF-X1FGV8-F1
#
_cell.length_a   1.000
_cell.length_b   1.000
_cell.length_c   1.000
_cell.angle_alpha   90.00
_cell.angle_beta   90.00
_cell.angle_gamma   90.00
#
_symmetry.space_group_name_H-M   'P 1'
#
loop_
_entity.id
_entity.type
_entity.pdbx_description
1 polymer ?
#
loop_
_entity_poly.entity_id
_entity_poly.type
_entity_poly.pdbx_seq_one_letter_code
_entity_poly.pdbx_strand_id
1 'polypeptide(L)'
;DMVEEGIITKEEAILRIEPNQLNQLLHRRIDPNAKVEVIAKGLQASPGAAYGKVVFTADEAEELGKEGERVILVRTETTPDDIHGMVEAQGVLTSRGGMTSHAAVVARGMGKACVAGCSVLKINTEKEIISVNDLVIKKGEFITIDGGTGEVFLGKVDLIDWVLSLELLPLWLLFLLQPYQQQFQEQPGRFFSLFWSVANKVSLLLW
;
A
#
# COMPACT_ATOMS: atom_id res chain seq x y z
N ASP A 1 15.66 1.62 -22.82
CA ASP A 1 16.72 0.62 -23.08
C ASP A 1 16.42 -0.23 -24.33
N MET A 2 15.94 -1.49 -24.26
CA MET A 2 15.84 -2.37 -25.46
C MET A 2 14.99 -1.82 -26.63
N VAL A 3 13.95 -1.04 -26.34
CA VAL A 3 13.13 -0.36 -27.37
C VAL A 3 13.89 0.82 -27.99
N GLU A 4 14.65 1.56 -27.19
CA GLU A 4 15.47 2.70 -27.65
C GLU A 4 16.67 2.23 -28.48
N GLU A 5 17.22 1.07 -28.14
CA GLU A 5 18.27 0.38 -28.90
C GLU A 5 17.73 -0.35 -30.15
N GLY A 6 16.41 -0.35 -30.37
CA GLY A 6 15.77 -0.95 -31.54
C GLY A 6 15.81 -2.49 -31.58
N ILE A 7 16.09 -3.14 -30.44
CA ILE A 7 16.18 -4.60 -30.33
C ILE A 7 14.80 -5.25 -30.40
N ILE A 8 13.78 -4.57 -29.87
CA ILE A 8 12.38 -5.01 -29.86
C ILE A 8 11.44 -3.86 -30.20
N THR A 9 10.25 -4.16 -30.70
CA THR A 9 9.21 -3.14 -30.94
C THR A 9 8.57 -2.69 -29.62
N LYS A 10 7.84 -1.55 -29.65
CA LYS A 10 7.06 -1.09 -28.49
C LYS A 10 5.98 -2.10 -28.12
N GLU A 11 5.35 -2.71 -29.12
CA GLU A 11 4.31 -3.71 -28.95
C GLU A 11 4.87 -4.98 -28.28
N GLU A 12 6.04 -5.46 -28.72
CA GLU A 12 6.74 -6.59 -28.09
C GLU A 12 7.17 -6.28 -26.65
N ALA A 13 7.61 -5.04 -26.39
CA ALA A 13 7.97 -4.62 -25.03
C ALA A 13 6.76 -4.64 -24.08
N ILE A 14 5.60 -4.15 -24.54
CA ILE A 14 4.36 -4.17 -23.75
C ILE A 14 3.94 -5.62 -23.45
N LEU A 15 3.98 -6.50 -24.44
CA LEU A 15 3.62 -7.92 -24.27
C LEU A 15 4.59 -8.70 -23.36
N ARG A 16 5.80 -8.17 -23.14
CA ARG A 16 6.79 -8.75 -22.21
C ARG A 16 6.63 -8.29 -20.77
N ILE A 17 5.80 -7.28 -20.51
CA ILE A 17 5.51 -6.83 -19.15
C ILE A 17 4.39 -7.71 -18.60
N GLU A 18 4.72 -8.47 -17.56
CA GLU A 18 3.72 -9.25 -16.83
C GLU A 18 2.73 -8.29 -16.13
N PRO A 19 1.40 -8.46 -16.28
CA PRO A 19 0.41 -7.55 -15.68
C PRO A 19 0.59 -7.34 -14.17
N ASN A 20 1.08 -8.36 -13.45
CA ASN A 20 1.36 -8.25 -12.02
C ASN A 20 2.51 -7.30 -11.66
N GLN A 21 3.42 -7.00 -12.59
CA GLN A 21 4.47 -6.00 -12.38
C GLN A 21 3.88 -4.58 -12.33
N LEU A 22 2.78 -4.34 -13.05
CA LEU A 22 2.07 -3.06 -13.01
C LEU A 22 1.48 -2.79 -11.62
N ASN A 23 0.97 -3.81 -10.95
CA ASN A 23 0.41 -3.67 -9.60
C ASN A 23 1.45 -3.10 -8.63
N GLN A 24 2.71 -3.52 -8.70
CA GLN A 24 3.77 -2.98 -7.84
C GLN A 24 4.03 -1.47 -8.06
N LEU A 25 3.74 -0.96 -9.25
CA LEU A 25 3.91 0.46 -9.59
C LEU A 25 2.76 1.32 -9.07
N LEU A 26 1.62 0.75 -8.72
CA LEU A 26 0.46 1.52 -8.25
C LEU A 26 0.45 1.75 -6.73
N HIS A 27 1.42 1.16 -6.01
CA HIS A 27 1.50 1.31 -4.56
C HIS A 27 2.56 2.34 -4.15
N ARG A 28 2.29 2.99 -3.01
CA ARG A 28 3.28 3.82 -2.31
C ARG A 28 4.54 3.03 -2.02
N ARG A 29 5.69 3.71 -2.06
CA ARG A 29 6.98 3.13 -1.69
C ARG A 29 7.68 3.99 -0.64
N ILE A 30 8.61 3.37 0.07
CA ILE A 30 9.53 4.08 0.97
C ILE A 30 10.34 5.08 0.13
N ASP A 31 10.48 6.32 0.59
CA ASP A 31 11.39 7.28 -0.03
C ASP A 31 12.84 6.74 0.08
N PRO A 32 13.56 6.55 -1.03
CA PRO A 32 14.95 6.08 -1.01
C PRO A 32 15.90 6.95 -0.18
N ASN A 33 15.54 8.21 0.08
CA ASN A 33 16.34 9.14 0.87
C ASN A 33 15.91 9.18 2.35
N ALA A 34 14.82 8.50 2.73
CA ALA A 34 14.38 8.48 4.11
C ALA A 34 15.40 7.75 4.99
N LYS A 35 15.62 8.28 6.19
CA LYS A 35 16.36 7.57 7.22
C LYS A 35 15.45 6.48 7.79
N VAL A 36 15.86 5.24 7.61
CA VAL A 36 15.08 4.07 8.02
C VAL A 36 15.80 3.28 9.09
N GLU A 37 15.05 2.78 10.05
CA GLU A 37 15.52 1.82 11.06
C GLU A 37 14.71 0.54 10.90
N VAL A 38 15.31 -0.47 10.27
CA VAL A 38 14.68 -1.79 10.08
C VAL A 38 14.71 -2.54 11.40
N ILE A 39 13.54 -2.87 11.92
CA ILE A 39 13.39 -3.62 13.18
C ILE A 39 13.14 -5.10 12.95
N ALA A 40 12.55 -5.46 11.80
CA ALA A 40 12.24 -6.84 11.49
C ALA A 40 12.04 -7.04 9.98
N LYS A 41 12.11 -8.31 9.55
CA LYS A 41 11.81 -8.71 8.18
C LYS A 41 10.92 -9.96 8.18
N GLY A 42 9.86 -9.92 7.40
CA GLY A 42 8.93 -11.02 7.16
C GLY A 42 8.83 -11.36 5.69
N LEU A 43 7.71 -11.95 5.30
CA LEU A 43 7.38 -12.28 3.92
C LEU A 43 6.67 -11.09 3.25
N GLN A 44 7.09 -10.79 2.03
CA GLN A 44 6.51 -9.79 1.12
C GLN A 44 5.11 -10.21 0.60
N ALA A 45 4.13 -10.27 1.51
CA ALA A 45 2.84 -10.90 1.26
C ALA A 45 1.95 -10.10 0.30
N SER A 46 1.91 -8.77 0.44
CA SER A 46 1.16 -7.88 -0.46
C SER A 46 1.94 -6.58 -0.67
N PRO A 47 2.20 -6.17 -1.92
CA PRO A 47 3.05 -5.03 -2.22
C PRO A 47 2.51 -3.70 -1.66
N GLY A 48 3.42 -2.74 -1.50
CA GLY A 48 3.13 -1.38 -1.06
C GLY A 48 3.69 -1.06 0.32
N ALA A 49 3.93 0.23 0.55
CA ALA A 49 4.39 0.78 1.82
C ALA A 49 3.27 1.51 2.56
N ALA A 50 3.17 1.28 3.87
CA ALA A 50 2.17 1.89 4.72
C ALA A 50 2.75 2.18 6.11
N TYR A 51 2.38 3.31 6.69
CA TYR A 51 2.67 3.62 8.10
C TYR A 51 1.38 3.89 8.86
N GLY A 52 1.42 3.66 10.17
CA GLY A 52 0.29 3.91 11.05
C GLY A 52 0.59 3.56 12.50
N LYS A 53 -0.34 3.94 13.39
CA LYS A 53 -0.36 3.54 14.79
C LYS A 53 -0.60 2.03 14.89
N VAL A 54 0.15 1.35 15.74
CA VAL A 54 -0.06 -0.07 16.02
C VAL A 54 -1.37 -0.29 16.76
N VAL A 55 -2.21 -1.17 16.22
CA VAL A 55 -3.45 -1.67 16.85
C VAL A 55 -3.46 -3.19 16.82
N PHE A 56 -4.09 -3.82 17.81
CA PHE A 56 -4.01 -5.29 18.01
C PHE A 56 -5.33 -6.03 17.77
N THR A 57 -6.43 -5.30 17.56
CA THR A 57 -7.76 -5.85 17.30
C THR A 57 -8.35 -5.25 16.02
N ALA A 58 -9.18 -6.04 15.34
CA ALA A 58 -9.85 -5.59 14.13
C ALA A 58 -10.90 -4.49 14.42
N ASP A 59 -11.60 -4.60 15.56
CA ASP A 59 -12.59 -3.60 15.99
C ASP A 59 -11.96 -2.22 16.16
N GLU A 60 -10.80 -2.15 16.81
CA GLU A 60 -10.08 -0.89 17.01
C GLU A 60 -9.52 -0.35 15.69
N ALA A 61 -9.03 -1.23 14.81
CA ALA A 61 -8.58 -0.82 13.49
C ALA A 61 -9.72 -0.20 12.67
N GLU A 62 -10.93 -0.76 12.77
CA GLU A 62 -12.13 -0.24 12.12
C GLU A 62 -12.55 1.12 12.71
N GLU A 63 -12.65 1.22 14.04
CA GLU A 63 -13.04 2.44 14.74
C GLU A 63 -12.11 3.61 14.38
N LEU A 64 -10.80 3.45 14.61
CA LEU A 64 -9.81 4.49 14.35
C LEU A 64 -9.67 4.79 12.85
N GLY A 65 -9.74 3.76 11.99
CA GLY A 65 -9.67 3.96 10.55
C GLY A 65 -10.84 4.78 10.02
N LYS A 66 -12.06 4.56 10.53
CA LYS A 66 -13.25 5.37 10.20
C LYS A 66 -13.13 6.83 10.68
N GLU A 67 -12.40 7.06 11.76
CA GLU A 67 -12.06 8.41 12.24
C GLU A 67 -10.97 9.09 11.38
N GLY A 68 -10.40 8.39 10.40
CA GLY A 68 -9.36 8.89 9.51
C GLY A 68 -7.94 8.75 10.07
N GLU A 69 -7.78 8.04 11.19
CA GLU A 69 -6.46 7.73 11.73
C GLU A 69 -5.77 6.65 10.90
N ARG A 70 -4.46 6.80 10.71
CA ARG A 70 -3.65 5.78 10.02
C ARG A 70 -3.25 4.71 11.02
N VAL A 71 -3.72 3.49 10.83
CA VAL A 71 -3.41 2.34 11.69
C VAL A 71 -2.78 1.19 10.92
N ILE A 72 -1.93 0.41 11.61
CA ILE A 72 -1.41 -0.87 11.14
C ILE A 72 -1.97 -1.95 12.06
N LEU A 73 -2.74 -2.88 11.48
CA LEU A 73 -3.31 -4.00 12.21
C LEU A 73 -2.21 -5.05 12.43
N VAL A 74 -1.86 -5.28 13.69
CA VAL A 74 -0.83 -6.22 14.09
C VAL A 74 -1.46 -7.42 14.78
N ARG A 75 -1.25 -8.62 14.22
CA ARG A 75 -1.88 -9.85 14.71
C ARG A 75 -0.90 -11.01 14.70
N THR A 76 -1.06 -12.00 15.58
CA THR A 76 -0.26 -13.24 15.46
C THR A 76 -0.57 -13.93 14.13
N GLU A 77 -1.86 -14.10 13.85
CA GLU A 77 -2.47 -14.57 12.61
C GLU A 77 -3.82 -13.83 12.47
N THR A 78 -4.31 -13.66 11.24
CA THR A 78 -5.65 -13.11 11.00
C THR A 78 -6.66 -14.22 10.71
N THR A 79 -7.93 -14.01 11.03
CA THR A 79 -9.07 -14.86 10.67
C THR A 79 -10.08 -14.09 9.82
N PRO A 80 -11.11 -14.75 9.24
CA PRO A 80 -12.19 -14.05 8.54
C PRO A 80 -12.92 -13.00 9.38
N ASP A 81 -12.93 -13.17 10.71
CA ASP A 81 -13.52 -12.19 11.63
C ASP A 81 -12.70 -10.90 11.72
N ASP A 82 -11.46 -10.85 11.22
CA ASP A 82 -10.64 -9.65 11.24
C ASP A 82 -10.87 -8.74 10.01
N ILE A 83 -11.74 -9.11 9.07
CA ILE A 83 -11.90 -8.44 7.77
C ILE A 83 -12.25 -6.95 7.92
N HIS A 84 -13.16 -6.58 8.82
CA HIS A 84 -13.56 -5.18 9.00
C HIS A 84 -12.39 -4.28 9.39
N GLY A 85 -11.53 -4.76 10.29
CA GLY A 85 -10.30 -4.05 10.65
C GLY A 85 -9.27 -4.02 9.53
N MET A 86 -9.14 -5.10 8.76
CA MET A 86 -8.22 -5.16 7.61
C MET A 86 -8.60 -4.16 6.50
N VAL A 87 -9.89 -3.93 6.28
CA VAL A 87 -10.40 -2.96 5.29
C VAL A 87 -9.98 -1.54 5.65
N GLU A 88 -10.10 -1.17 6.92
CA GLU A 88 -9.83 0.21 7.39
C GLU A 88 -8.34 0.46 7.67
N ALA A 89 -7.57 -0.56 8.04
CA ALA A 89 -6.13 -0.44 8.29
C ALA A 89 -5.35 -0.04 7.02
N GLN A 90 -4.26 0.72 7.19
CA GLN A 90 -3.36 1.08 6.08
C GLN A 90 -2.52 -0.12 5.61
N GLY A 91 -2.30 -1.07 6.51
CA GLY A 91 -1.59 -2.31 6.23
C GLY A 91 -1.71 -3.30 7.37
N VAL A 92 -1.26 -4.52 7.10
CA VAL A 92 -1.38 -5.66 8.03
C VAL A 92 -0.01 -6.27 8.27
N LEU A 93 0.30 -6.53 9.54
CA LEU A 93 1.54 -7.17 9.96
C LEU A 93 1.22 -8.41 10.79
N THR A 94 1.75 -9.56 10.39
CA THR A 94 1.59 -10.80 11.17
C THR A 94 2.90 -11.46 11.54
N SER A 95 2.97 -12.07 12.74
CA SER A 95 4.14 -12.86 13.15
C SER A 95 4.15 -14.27 12.58
N ARG A 96 2.98 -14.79 12.20
CA ARG A 96 2.81 -16.13 11.61
C ARG A 96 2.00 -16.04 10.30
N GLY A 97 1.97 -17.15 9.58
CA GLY A 97 1.36 -17.26 8.26
C GLY A 97 2.37 -17.12 7.12
N GLY A 98 2.07 -17.76 5.99
CA GLY A 98 2.88 -17.72 4.78
C GLY A 98 2.32 -16.79 3.70
N MET A 99 2.89 -16.87 2.50
CA MET A 99 2.44 -16.14 1.30
C MET A 99 0.99 -16.45 0.89
N THR A 100 0.46 -17.60 1.32
CA THR A 100 -0.92 -18.08 1.07
C THR A 100 -1.82 -18.01 2.31
N SER A 101 -1.36 -17.35 3.38
CA SER A 101 -2.17 -17.14 4.58
C SER A 101 -3.38 -16.23 4.32
N HIS A 102 -4.34 -16.26 5.24
CA HIS A 102 -5.51 -15.39 5.21
C HIS A 102 -5.11 -13.91 5.03
N ALA A 103 -4.20 -13.41 5.88
CA ALA A 103 -3.67 -12.04 5.81
C ALA A 103 -3.12 -11.71 4.43
N ALA A 104 -2.33 -12.61 3.85
CA ALA A 104 -1.67 -12.40 2.57
C ALA A 104 -2.67 -12.36 1.39
N VAL A 105 -3.63 -13.29 1.35
CA VAL A 105 -4.63 -13.38 0.27
C VAL A 105 -5.57 -12.19 0.32
N VAL A 106 -6.09 -11.87 1.50
CA VAL A 106 -7.09 -10.80 1.69
C VAL A 106 -6.45 -9.42 1.47
N ALA A 107 -5.26 -9.16 2.02
CA ALA A 107 -4.58 -7.88 1.82
C ALA A 107 -4.23 -7.62 0.35
N ARG A 108 -3.83 -8.65 -0.41
CA ARG A 108 -3.63 -8.53 -1.87
C ARG A 108 -4.93 -8.19 -2.59
N GLY A 109 -6.02 -8.87 -2.26
CA GLY A 109 -7.33 -8.59 -2.83
C GLY A 109 -7.82 -7.15 -2.57
N MET A 110 -7.40 -6.57 -1.44
CA MET A 110 -7.72 -5.18 -1.05
C MET A 110 -6.68 -4.15 -1.49
N GLY A 111 -5.55 -4.57 -2.08
CA GLY A 111 -4.44 -3.68 -2.44
C GLY A 111 -3.76 -3.01 -1.25
N LYS A 112 -3.80 -3.63 -0.06
CA LYS A 112 -3.18 -3.12 1.17
C LYS A 112 -1.79 -3.71 1.35
N ALA A 113 -0.87 -2.92 1.92
CA ALA A 113 0.47 -3.38 2.27
C ALA A 113 0.38 -4.51 3.31
N CYS A 114 1.09 -5.61 3.09
CA CYS A 114 1.09 -6.72 4.04
C CYS A 114 2.47 -7.36 4.16
N VAL A 115 2.94 -7.46 5.40
CA VAL A 115 4.11 -8.24 5.78
C VAL A 115 3.62 -9.39 6.67
N ALA A 116 3.73 -10.62 6.15
CA ALA A 116 3.25 -11.80 6.87
C ALA A 116 4.41 -12.63 7.44
N GLY A 117 4.15 -13.45 8.45
CA GLY A 117 5.11 -14.45 8.92
C GLY A 117 6.40 -13.86 9.50
N CYS A 118 6.34 -12.68 10.11
CA CYS A 118 7.48 -12.04 10.75
C CYS A 118 7.78 -12.69 12.12
N SER A 119 8.36 -13.88 12.08
CA SER A 119 8.54 -14.78 13.24
C SER A 119 9.43 -14.20 14.35
N VAL A 120 10.25 -13.21 14.04
CA VAL A 120 11.09 -12.49 15.01
C VAL A 120 10.28 -11.55 15.91
N LEU A 121 9.08 -11.15 15.48
CA LEU A 121 8.18 -10.31 16.27
C LEU A 121 7.42 -11.18 17.27
N LYS A 122 7.57 -10.86 18.56
CA LYS A 122 6.77 -11.45 19.63
C LYS A 122 5.58 -10.53 19.90
N ILE A 123 4.45 -10.83 19.28
CA ILE A 123 3.20 -10.09 19.44
C ILE A 123 2.48 -10.62 20.69
N ASN A 124 2.20 -9.74 21.65
CA ASN A 124 1.36 -10.02 22.80
C ASN A 124 0.11 -9.14 22.74
N THR A 125 -0.99 -9.71 22.26
CA THR A 125 -2.28 -9.01 22.12
C THR A 125 -2.88 -8.62 23.47
N GLU A 126 -2.70 -9.42 24.53
CA GLU A 126 -3.26 -9.12 25.86
C GLU A 126 -2.58 -7.91 26.50
N LYS A 127 -1.27 -7.78 26.30
CA LYS A 127 -0.47 -6.64 26.79
C LYS A 127 -0.39 -5.50 25.78
N GLU A 128 -0.94 -5.68 24.58
CA GLU A 128 -0.89 -4.73 23.47
C GLU A 128 0.53 -4.22 23.18
N ILE A 129 1.48 -5.17 23.10
CA ILE A 129 2.90 -4.89 22.79
C ILE A 129 3.45 -5.84 21.73
N ILE A 130 4.43 -5.33 20.98
CA ILE A 130 5.32 -6.09 20.11
C ILE A 130 6.71 -6.05 20.75
N SER A 131 7.38 -7.18 20.86
CA SER A 131 8.77 -7.24 21.29
C SER A 131 9.65 -7.80 20.19
N VAL A 132 10.77 -7.14 19.91
CA VAL A 132 11.77 -7.57 18.94
C VAL A 132 13.15 -7.18 19.44
N ASN A 133 14.02 -8.17 19.68
CA ASN A 133 15.29 -7.97 20.38
C ASN A 133 15.07 -7.24 21.73
N ASP A 134 15.74 -6.10 21.93
CA ASP A 134 15.60 -5.23 23.11
C ASP A 134 14.54 -4.13 22.95
N LEU A 135 13.88 -4.06 21.79
CA LEU A 135 12.87 -3.07 21.47
C LEU A 135 11.47 -3.57 21.87
N VAL A 136 10.71 -2.69 22.51
CA VAL A 136 9.29 -2.90 22.82
C VAL A 136 8.49 -1.78 22.18
N ILE A 137 7.58 -2.15 21.28
CA ILE A 137 6.66 -1.25 20.60
C ILE A 137 5.28 -1.42 21.22
N LYS A 138 4.69 -0.32 21.67
CA LYS A 138 3.38 -0.33 22.31
C LYS A 138 2.29 0.04 21.31
N LYS A 139 1.06 -0.32 21.66
CA LYS A 139 -0.14 0.22 21.04
C LYS A 139 -0.07 1.74 20.89
N GLY A 140 -0.53 2.24 19.75
CA GLY A 140 -0.56 3.66 19.44
C GLY A 140 0.77 4.23 18.95
N GLU A 141 1.88 3.50 19.10
CA GLU A 141 3.16 3.91 18.51
C GLU A 141 3.16 3.68 17.00
N PHE A 142 3.94 4.48 16.27
CA PHE A 142 4.00 4.37 14.82
C PHE A 142 5.00 3.32 14.39
N ILE A 143 4.60 2.54 13.39
CA ILE A 143 5.48 1.70 12.59
C ILE A 143 5.22 1.95 11.11
N THR A 144 6.19 1.58 10.28
CA THR A 144 6.04 1.52 8.84
C THR A 144 6.32 0.11 8.37
N ILE A 145 5.54 -0.39 7.40
CA ILE A 145 5.77 -1.67 6.74
C ILE A 145 5.94 -1.46 5.25
N ASP A 146 6.83 -2.23 4.63
CA ASP A 146 6.94 -2.37 3.18
C ASP A 146 6.64 -3.82 2.81
N GLY A 147 5.44 -4.05 2.28
CA GLY A 147 5.02 -5.36 1.84
C GLY A 147 5.61 -5.81 0.50
N GLY A 148 6.35 -4.93 -0.19
CA GLY A 148 7.16 -5.27 -1.36
C GLY A 148 8.52 -5.88 -0.99
N THR A 149 9.18 -5.35 0.04
CA THR A 149 10.47 -5.88 0.55
C THR A 149 10.33 -6.85 1.73
N GLY A 150 9.16 -6.85 2.38
CA GLY A 150 8.90 -7.60 3.61
C GLY A 150 9.46 -6.93 4.87
N GLU A 151 9.89 -5.67 4.80
CA GLU A 151 10.58 -5.00 5.90
C GLU A 151 9.62 -4.23 6.81
N VAL A 152 9.95 -4.20 8.10
CA VAL A 152 9.24 -3.46 9.14
C VAL A 152 10.20 -2.45 9.74
N PHE A 153 9.75 -1.20 9.82
CA PHE A 153 10.55 -0.07 10.28
C PHE A 153 9.95 0.56 11.53
N LEU A 154 10.82 1.05 12.41
CA LEU A 154 10.41 1.83 13.57
C LEU A 154 9.94 3.22 13.15
N GLY A 155 8.82 3.68 13.72
CA GLY A 155 8.33 5.04 13.51
C GLY A 155 7.66 5.26 12.15
N LYS A 156 7.49 6.55 11.82
CA LYS A 156 6.96 7.01 10.55
C LYS A 156 8.12 7.19 9.58
N VAL A 157 8.08 6.46 8.48
CA VAL A 157 8.99 6.66 7.35
C VAL A 157 8.25 7.41 6.24
N ASP A 158 8.93 8.38 5.63
CA ASP A 158 8.37 9.14 4.52
C ASP A 158 8.12 8.23 3.32
N LEU A 159 6.91 8.36 2.76
CA LEU A 159 6.45 7.57 1.62
C LEU A 159 6.33 8.47 0.41
N ILE A 160 6.76 7.96 -0.74
CA ILE A 160 6.51 8.57 -2.04
C ILE A 160 5.28 7.93 -2.68
N ASP A 161 4.36 8.79 -3.11
CA ASP A 161 3.30 8.39 -4.02
C ASP A 161 3.89 8.14 -5.41
N TRP A 162 3.31 7.21 -6.15
CA TRP A 162 3.70 7.03 -7.54
C TRP A 162 3.17 8.22 -8.36
N VAL A 163 4.08 9.07 -8.82
CA VAL A 163 3.74 10.08 -9.83
C VAL A 163 3.75 9.37 -11.17
N LEU A 164 2.56 9.17 -11.75
CA LEU A 164 2.48 8.85 -13.17
C LEU A 164 3.03 10.07 -13.92
N SER A 165 4.29 9.98 -14.38
CA SER A 165 4.89 11.05 -15.15
C SER A 165 3.96 11.35 -16.32
N LEU A 166 3.50 12.59 -16.44
CA LEU A 166 2.58 13.04 -17.50
C LEU A 166 3.06 12.68 -18.91
N GLU A 167 4.37 12.42 -19.08
CA GLU A 167 4.99 11.91 -20.30
C GLU A 167 4.52 10.50 -20.73
N LEU A 168 3.98 9.72 -19.79
CA LEU A 168 3.42 8.38 -20.05
C LEU A 168 1.91 8.41 -20.30
N LEU A 169 1.25 9.56 -20.10
CA LEU A 169 -0.15 9.70 -20.52
C LEU A 169 -0.19 9.81 -22.04
N PRO A 170 -0.90 8.92 -22.74
CA PRO A 170 -1.02 9.05 -24.17
C PRO A 170 -1.70 10.39 -24.47
N LEU A 171 -1.20 11.09 -25.50
CA LEU A 171 -1.62 12.45 -25.87
C LEU A 171 -3.15 12.63 -25.94
N TRP A 172 -3.90 11.57 -26.28
CA TRP A 172 -5.36 11.60 -26.31
C TRP A 172 -6.01 11.75 -24.92
N LEU A 173 -5.38 11.28 -23.85
CA LEU A 173 -5.88 11.48 -22.48
C LEU A 173 -5.69 12.94 -22.02
N LEU A 174 -4.60 13.58 -22.45
CA LEU A 174 -4.41 15.03 -22.30
C LEU A 174 -5.50 15.82 -23.04
N PHE A 175 -5.90 15.39 -24.25
CA PHE A 175 -7.03 15.98 -24.98
C PHE A 175 -8.39 15.77 -24.29
N LEU A 176 -8.63 14.62 -23.65
CA LEU A 176 -9.85 14.38 -22.88
C LEU A 176 -9.94 15.21 -21.60
N LEU A 177 -8.79 15.59 -21.04
CA LEU A 177 -8.70 16.40 -19.82
C LEU A 177 -8.67 17.91 -20.11
N GLN A 178 -8.40 18.34 -21.34
CA GLN A 178 -8.40 19.77 -21.74
C GLN A 178 -9.69 20.53 -21.36
N PRO A 179 -10.91 19.99 -21.55
CA PRO A 179 -12.15 20.66 -21.13
C PRO A 179 -12.24 20.86 -19.61
N TYR A 180 -11.58 20.01 -18.84
CA TYR A 180 -11.58 20.06 -17.37
C TYR A 180 -10.46 20.93 -16.78
N GLN A 181 -9.40 21.22 -17.55
CA GLN A 181 -8.33 22.13 -17.13
C GLN A 181 -8.81 23.58 -16.98
N GLN A 182 -9.82 24.02 -17.73
CA GLN A 182 -10.42 25.35 -17.57
C GLN A 182 -11.26 25.47 -16.29
N GLN A 183 -12.01 24.43 -15.91
CA GLN A 183 -12.79 24.40 -14.66
C GLN A 183 -11.93 24.35 -13.40
N PHE A 184 -10.68 23.85 -13.51
CA PHE A 184 -9.71 23.79 -12.42
C PHE A 184 -9.33 25.19 -11.88
N GLN A 185 -9.29 26.22 -12.73
CA GLN A 185 -8.95 27.58 -12.28
C GLN A 185 -10.11 28.28 -11.56
N GLU A 186 -11.36 27.89 -11.78
CA GLU A 186 -12.53 28.60 -11.27
C GLU A 186 -13.08 28.02 -9.94
N GLN A 187 -12.97 26.70 -9.68
CA GLN A 187 -13.52 26.08 -8.46
C GLN A 187 -12.71 24.86 -7.95
N PRO A 188 -11.68 25.05 -7.10
CA PRO A 188 -10.79 23.96 -6.67
C PRO A 188 -11.46 22.88 -5.78
N GLY A 189 -12.55 23.21 -5.08
CA GLY A 189 -13.21 22.29 -4.13
C GLY A 189 -14.09 21.19 -4.76
N ARG A 190 -14.43 21.31 -6.06
CA ARG A 190 -15.30 20.34 -6.77
C ARG A 190 -14.52 19.29 -7.57
N PHE A 191 -13.19 19.37 -7.52
CA PHE A 191 -12.27 18.58 -8.34
C PHE A 191 -12.30 17.08 -7.99
N PHE A 192 -12.42 16.74 -6.71
CA PHE A 192 -12.40 15.34 -6.26
C PHE A 192 -13.56 14.50 -6.84
N SER A 193 -14.78 15.05 -6.93
CA SER A 193 -15.92 14.31 -7.48
C SER A 193 -15.82 14.13 -9.00
N LEU A 194 -15.26 15.11 -9.69
CA LEU A 194 -15.16 15.14 -11.14
C LEU A 194 -14.00 14.25 -11.62
N PHE A 195 -12.86 14.31 -10.93
CA PHE A 195 -11.70 13.44 -11.18
C PHE A 195 -12.07 11.97 -10.96
N TRP A 196 -12.84 11.65 -9.92
CA TRP A 196 -13.34 10.29 -9.67
C TRP A 196 -14.31 9.81 -10.76
N SER A 197 -15.17 10.70 -11.27
CA SER A 197 -16.11 10.37 -12.36
C SER A 197 -15.39 10.11 -13.69
N VAL A 198 -14.33 10.87 -13.99
CA VAL A 198 -13.50 10.67 -15.19
C VAL A 198 -12.64 9.41 -15.04
N ALA A 199 -12.03 9.19 -13.88
CA ALA A 199 -11.27 7.97 -13.59
C ALA A 199 -12.14 6.71 -13.72
N ASN A 200 -13.39 6.73 -13.24
CA ASN A 200 -14.34 5.64 -13.45
C ASN A 200 -14.74 5.43 -14.91
N LYS A 201 -14.88 6.51 -15.70
CA LYS A 201 -15.15 6.39 -17.14
C LYS A 201 -13.95 5.83 -17.91
N VAL A 202 -12.73 6.19 -17.53
CA VAL A 202 -11.50 5.63 -18.13
C VAL A 202 -11.31 4.17 -17.72
N SER A 203 -11.66 3.82 -16.48
CA SER A 203 -11.73 2.41 -16.02
C SER A 203 -12.72 1.57 -16.82
N LEU A 204 -13.83 2.14 -17.30
CA LEU A 204 -14.83 1.44 -18.13
C LEU A 204 -14.41 1.30 -19.60
N LEU A 205 -13.42 2.06 -20.06
CA LEU A 205 -12.90 2.03 -21.43
C LEU A 205 -11.69 1.09 -21.59
N LEU A 206 -11.15 0.58 -20.48
CA LEU A 206 -9.99 -0.31 -20.43
C LEU A 206 -10.34 -1.76 -20.09
N TRP A 207 -11.62 -2.14 -20.21
CA TRP A 207 -12.13 -3.52 -20.16
C TRP A 207 -12.92 -3.85 -21.42
#